data_AF-A0A350DI74-F1
#
_entry.id   AF-A0A350DI74-F1
#
_cell.length_a   1.000
_cell.length_b   1.000
_cell.length_c   1.000
_cell.angle_alpha   90.00
_cell.angle_beta   90.00
_cell.angle_gamma   90.00
#
_symmetry.space_group_name_H-M   'P 1'
#
loop_
_entity.id
_entity.type
_entity.pdbx_description
1 polymer ?
#
loop_
_entity_poly.entity_id
_entity_poly.type
_entity_poly.pdbx_seq_one_letter_code
_entity_poly.pdbx_strand_id
1 'polypeptide(L)' 'VSIIVAVLFFGGIWGFWGVFFAIPLATLLKALVYAWPRGLEGRQTSQVPPLKQD' A
#
# COMPACT_ATOMS: atom_id res chain seq x y z
N VAL A 1 12.63 -4.49 6.35
CA VAL A 1 13.62 -3.46 5.92
C VAL A 1 13.06 -2.04 5.99
N SER A 2 11.81 -1.78 5.55
CA SER A 2 11.23 -0.43 5.48
C SER A 2 11.15 0.34 6.80
N ILE A 3 10.92 -0.36 7.92
CA ILE A 3 10.80 0.27 9.26
C ILE A 3 12.17 0.76 9.76
N ILE A 4 13.23 -0.03 9.56
CA ILE A 4 14.59 0.32 9.96
C ILE A 4 15.10 1.52 9.15
N VAL A 5 14.77 1.60 7.86
CA VAL A 5 15.12 2.74 7.01
C VAL A 5 14.41 4.02 7.48
N ALA A 6 13.10 3.94 7.82
CA ALA A 6 12.36 5.09 8.33
C ALA A 6 12.92 5.63 9.66
N VAL A 7 13.32 4.75 10.57
CA VAL A 7 13.91 5.12 11.87
C VAL A 7 15.30 5.73 11.69
N LEU A 8 16.14 5.21 10.80
CA LEU A 8 17.47 5.76 10.55
C LEU A 8 17.42 7.14 9.86
N PHE A 9 16.49 7.33 8.92
CA PHE A 9 16.34 8.60 8.20
C PHE A 9 15.75 9.71 9.10
N PHE A 10 14.66 9.41 9.83
CA PHE A 10 14.01 10.40 10.70
C PHE A 10 14.74 10.56 12.04
N GLY A 11 15.19 9.47 12.66
CA GLY A 11 15.97 9.50 13.90
C GLY A 11 17.37 10.08 13.71
N GLY A 12 17.97 9.93 12.53
CA GLY A 12 19.28 10.50 12.20
C GLY A 12 19.23 11.99 11.82
N ILE A 13 18.24 12.42 11.04
CA ILE A 13 18.14 13.81 10.55
C ILE A 13 17.46 14.74 11.56
N TRP A 14 16.48 14.26 12.33
CA TRP A 14 15.69 15.06 13.28
C TRP A 14 15.87 14.65 14.75
N GLY A 15 16.66 13.63 15.04
CA GLY A 15 16.89 13.15 16.41
C GLY A 15 15.63 12.53 17.04
N PHE A 16 15.41 12.81 18.33
CA PHE A 16 14.34 12.19 19.15
C PHE A 16 12.93 12.36 18.58
N TRP A 17 12.65 13.47 17.90
CA TRP A 17 11.37 13.75 17.25
C TRP A 17 11.04 12.76 16.11
N GLY A 18 12.07 12.22 15.46
CA GLY A 18 11.91 11.25 14.37
C GLY A 18 11.37 9.89 14.81
N VAL A 19 11.60 9.49 16.07
CA VAL A 19 11.13 8.21 16.61
C VAL A 19 9.61 8.22 16.82
N PHE A 20 9.05 9.36 17.28
CA PHE A 20 7.60 9.52 17.44
C PHE A 20 6.87 9.63 16.11
N PHE A 21 7.47 10.29 15.12
CA PHE A 21 6.89 10.43 13.78
C PHE A 21 6.95 9.14 12.94
N ALA A 22 7.74 8.14 13.33
CA ALA A 22 7.82 6.85 12.63
C ALA A 22 6.47 6.11 12.60
N ILE A 23 5.67 6.19 13.68
CA ILE A 23 4.36 5.53 13.76
C ILE A 23 3.32 6.21 12.85
N PRO A 24 3.13 7.55 12.91
CA PRO A 24 2.33 8.28 11.94
C PRO A 24 2.77 8.00 10.50
N LEU A 25 4.08 8.03 10.22
CA LEU A 25 4.60 7.91 8.86
C LEU A 25 4.43 6.50 8.26
N ALA A 26 4.55 5.45 9.09
CA ALA A 26 4.23 4.08 8.67
C ALA A 26 2.75 3.94 8.28
N THR A 27 1.86 4.58 9.03
CA THR A 27 0.42 4.65 8.73
C THR A 27 0.16 5.40 7.43
N LEU A 28 0.91 6.48 7.19
CA LEU A 28 0.81 7.32 6.00
C LEU A 28 1.24 6.59 4.73
N LEU A 29 2.36 5.87 4.76
CA LEU A 29 2.80 4.99 3.67
C LEU A 29 1.80 3.88 3.37
N LYS A 30 1.25 3.25 4.42
CA LYS A 30 0.22 2.22 4.26
C LYS A 30 -1.05 2.77 3.62
N ALA A 31 -1.50 3.95 4.06
CA ALA A 31 -2.65 4.64 3.49
C ALA A 31 -2.41 5.02 2.04
N LEU A 32 -1.22 5.50 1.70
CA LEU A 32 -0.83 5.85 0.33
C LEU A 32 -0.86 4.62 -0.60
N VAL A 33 -0.27 3.50 -0.17
CA VAL A 33 -0.29 2.24 -0.94
C VAL A 33 -1.71 1.68 -1.09
N TYR A 34 -2.55 1.86 -0.07
CA TYR A 34 -3.94 1.39 -0.09
C TYR A 34 -4.84 2.28 -0.97
N ALA A 35 -4.62 3.59 -0.93
CA ALA A 35 -5.31 4.57 -1.76
C ALA A 35 -4.78 4.59 -3.20
N TRP A 36 -3.63 3.94 -3.46
CA TRP A 36 -3.11 3.84 -4.81
C TRP A 36 -4.12 3.07 -5.67
N PRO A 37 -4.60 3.67 -6.77
CA PRO A 37 -5.59 3.04 -7.63
C PRO A 37 -5.02 1.74 -8.19
N ARG A 38 -5.51 0.62 -7.65
CA ARG A 38 -5.31 -0.70 -8.24
C ARG A 38 -6.15 -0.69 -9.51
N GLY A 39 -5.49 -0.49 -10.65
CA GLY A 39 -6.17 -0.35 -11.93
C GLY A 39 -7.21 -1.46 -12.13
N LEU A 40 -8.48 -1.06 -12.19
CA LEU A 40 -9.56 -1.65 -12.98
C LEU A 40 -9.45 -3.15 -13.32
N GLU A 41 -9.27 -4.02 -12.31
CA GLU A 41 -9.38 -5.46 -12.49
C GLU A 41 -10.87 -5.86 -12.46
N GLY A 42 -11.58 -5.49 -13.52
CA GLY A 42 -13.04 -5.55 -13.55
C GLY A 42 -13.63 -5.81 -14.93
N ARG A 43 -12.96 -6.61 -15.76
CA ARG A 43 -13.60 -7.29 -16.90
C ARG A 43 -13.34 -8.79 -16.85
N GLN A 44 -13.97 -9.45 -15.88
CA GLN A 44 -14.25 -10.89 -15.96
C GLN A 44 -15.63 -11.13 -16.59
N THR A 45 -15.92 -10.45 -17.70
CA THR A 45 -17.10 -10.72 -18.54
C THR A 45 -16.77 -11.78 -19.59
N SER A 46 -16.20 -12.90 -19.16
CA SER A 46 -16.00 -14.10 -20.00
C SER A 46 -16.78 -15.30 -19.47
N GLN A 47 -17.66 -15.12 -18.49
CA GLN A 47 -18.62 -16.15 -18.12
C GLN A 47 -19.79 -16.14 -19.12
N VAL A 48 -19.51 -16.55 -20.35
CA VAL A 48 -20.54 -17.04 -21.28
C VAL A 48 -20.62 -18.54 -21.05
N PRO A 49 -21.67 -19.06 -20.40
CA PRO A 49 -21.87 -20.50 -20.28
C PRO A 49 -21.94 -21.10 -21.68
N PRO A 50 -21.33 -22.26 -21.95
CA PRO A 50 -21.59 -22.98 -23.20
C PRO A 50 -23.08 -23.31 -23.21
N LEU A 51 -23.83 -22.59 -24.05
CA LEU A 51 -25.19 -23.00 -24.36
C LEU A 51 -25.08 -24.38 -24.98
N LYS A 52 -25.54 -25.37 -24.20
CA LYS A 52 -25.96 -26.67 -24.69
C LYS A 52 -26.96 -26.38 -25.82
N GLN A 53 -26.46 -26.39 -27.05
CA GLN A 53 -27.28 -26.42 -28.27
C GLN A 53 -27.39 -27.90 -28.63
N ASP A 54 -28.41 -28.51 -28.04
CA ASP A 54 -29.06 -29.74 -28.51
C ASP A 54 -29.88 -29.49 -29.78
#